data_AF-Q6ACR9-F1
#
_entry.id   AF-Q6ACR9-F1
#
_cell.length_a   1.000
_cell.length_b   1.000
_cell.length_c   1.000
_cell.angle_alpha   90.00
_cell.angle_beta   90.00
_cell.angle_gamma   90.00
#
_symmetry.space_group_name_H-M   'P 1'
#
loop_
_entity.id
_entity.type
_entity.pdbx_description
1 polymer ?
#
loop_
_entity_poly.entity_id
_entity_poly.type
_entity_poly.pdbx_seq_one_letter_code
_entity_poly.pdbx_strand_id
1 'polypeptide(L)'
;MRVRGGDILSYTAQPWGFEPGDVCAKTPLIGGQADPLAGNAHATWHRKAIPGSRMEMVPRAGHLVIVPARGRVLSHLAPRTARR
;
A
#
# COMPACT_ATOMS: atom_id res chain seq x y z
N MET A 1 -4.98 -26.70 -7.24
CA MET A 1 -4.75 -26.54 -5.78
C MET A 1 -5.69 -25.46 -5.28
N ARG A 2 -6.70 -25.80 -4.46
CA ARG A 2 -7.75 -24.88 -4.01
C ARG A 2 -7.45 -24.52 -2.55
N VAL A 3 -6.91 -23.32 -2.32
CA VAL A 3 -6.70 -22.81 -0.95
C VAL A 3 -8.06 -22.37 -0.42
N ARG A 4 -8.49 -22.87 0.74
CA ARG A 4 -9.73 -22.40 1.38
C ARG A 4 -9.43 -21.05 2.03
N GLY A 5 -10.31 -20.06 1.86
CA GLY A 5 -10.07 -18.69 2.35
C GLY A 5 -9.79 -18.58 3.86
N GLY A 6 -10.26 -19.56 4.66
CA GLY A 6 -9.97 -19.63 6.09
C GLY A 6 -8.50 -19.89 6.44
N ASP A 7 -7.77 -20.62 5.61
CA ASP A 7 -6.35 -20.93 5.86
C ASP A 7 -5.47 -19.67 5.66
N ILE A 8 -5.79 -18.85 4.66
CA ILE A 8 -5.11 -17.58 4.40
C ILE A 8 -5.39 -16.60 5.55
N LEU A 9 -6.67 -16.41 5.90
CA LEU A 9 -7.08 -15.50 6.98
C LEU A 9 -6.44 -15.88 8.32
N SER A 10 -6.30 -17.17 8.64
CA SER A 10 -5.73 -17.61 9.92
C SER A 10 -4.29 -17.11 10.17
N TYR A 11 -3.49 -16.97 9.11
CA TYR A 11 -2.12 -16.45 9.23
C TYR A 11 -1.99 -14.97 8.82
N THR A 12 -2.88 -14.45 7.95
CA THR A 12 -2.81 -13.04 7.50
C THR A 12 -3.60 -12.07 8.37
N ALA A 13 -4.58 -12.54 9.15
CA ALA A 13 -5.40 -11.71 10.03
C ALA A 13 -4.90 -11.73 11.50
N GLN A 14 -3.61 -12.01 11.70
CA GLN A 14 -3.00 -11.80 13.00
C GLN A 14 -3.01 -10.30 13.36
N PRO A 15 -3.18 -9.94 14.65
CA PRO A 15 -3.08 -8.55 15.07
C PRO A 15 -1.73 -7.98 14.61
N TRP A 16 -1.73 -6.77 14.05
CA TRP A 16 -0.53 -6.17 13.48
C TRP A 16 0.53 -5.81 14.54
N GLY A 17 0.17 -5.89 15.83
CA GLY A 17 1.00 -5.43 16.94
C GLY A 17 1.00 -3.91 17.12
N PHE A 18 0.22 -3.18 16.31
CA PHE A 18 -0.04 -1.75 16.42
C PHE A 18 -1.37 -1.41 15.73
N GLU A 19 -1.98 -0.30 16.10
CA GLU A 19 -3.13 0.23 15.36
C GLU A 19 -2.64 1.12 14.21
N PRO A 20 -3.25 1.07 13.01
CA PRO A 20 -2.87 1.97 11.91
C PRO A 20 -2.89 3.46 12.31
N GLY A 21 -3.73 3.81 13.29
CA GLY A 21 -3.81 5.15 13.90
C GLY A 21 -2.53 5.61 14.58
N ASP A 22 -1.69 4.67 15.03
CA ASP A 22 -0.43 4.96 15.74
C ASP A 22 0.72 5.32 14.79
N VAL A 23 0.50 5.23 13.48
CA VAL A 23 1.53 5.54 12.47
C VAL A 23 1.70 7.05 12.34
N CYS A 24 2.73 7.59 12.99
CA CYS A 24 3.09 9.01 12.93
C CYS A 24 4.00 9.38 11.73
N ALA A 25 4.56 8.39 11.04
CA ALA A 25 5.48 8.62 9.92
C ALA A 25 4.74 9.10 8.65
N LYS A 26 5.42 9.90 7.81
CA LYS A 26 4.88 10.30 6.50
C LYS A 26 4.65 9.06 5.64
N THR A 27 3.39 8.76 5.37
CA THR A 27 2.98 7.49 4.74
C THR A 27 2.26 7.74 3.41
N PRO A 28 2.96 7.67 2.26
CA PRO A 28 2.31 7.63 0.96
C PRO A 28 1.72 6.22 0.71
N LEU A 29 0.46 6.18 0.29
CA LEU A 29 -0.26 4.99 -0.13
C LEU A 29 -0.33 4.98 -1.65
N ILE A 30 0.31 4.01 -2.29
CA ILE A 30 0.39 3.90 -3.76
C ILE A 30 -0.37 2.66 -4.21
N GLY A 31 -1.42 2.86 -5.01
CA GLY A 31 -2.27 1.78 -5.51
C GLY A 31 -2.39 1.78 -7.03
N GLY A 32 -2.57 0.60 -7.63
CA GLY A 32 -2.87 0.47 -9.05
C GLY A 32 -4.37 0.69 -9.33
N GLN A 33 -4.72 1.55 -10.29
CA GLN A 33 -6.13 1.76 -10.64
C GLN A 33 -6.81 0.52 -11.23
N ALA A 34 -6.03 -0.34 -11.89
CA ALA A 34 -6.49 -1.59 -12.48
C ALA A 34 -6.24 -2.80 -11.57
N ASP A 35 -5.91 -2.60 -10.29
CA ASP A 35 -5.75 -3.68 -9.32
C ASP A 35 -7.13 -4.18 -8.84
N PRO A 36 -7.53 -5.42 -9.17
CA PRO A 36 -8.82 -5.98 -8.74
C PRO A 36 -8.83 -6.43 -7.27
N LEU A 37 -7.66 -6.53 -6.63
CA LEU A 37 -7.51 -7.03 -5.27
C LEU A 37 -7.30 -5.87 -4.28
N ALA A 38 -6.21 -5.11 -4.44
CA ALA A 38 -5.82 -4.05 -3.50
C ALA A 38 -6.04 -2.63 -4.06
N GLY A 39 -7.04 -2.47 -4.93
CA GLY A 39 -7.37 -1.19 -5.59
C GLY A 39 -7.94 -0.11 -4.66
N ASN A 40 -8.67 0.84 -5.25
CA ASN A 40 -9.09 2.10 -4.61
C ASN A 40 -9.77 1.95 -3.24
N ALA A 41 -10.58 0.90 -3.05
CA ALA A 41 -11.29 0.65 -1.79
C ALA A 41 -10.31 0.40 -0.62
N HIS A 42 -9.28 -0.42 -0.83
CA HIS A 42 -8.28 -0.74 0.19
C HIS A 42 -7.43 0.48 0.53
N ALA A 43 -6.94 1.20 -0.49
CA ALA A 43 -6.19 2.42 -0.27
C ALA A 43 -7.01 3.51 0.44
N THR A 44 -8.33 3.59 0.18
CA THR A 44 -9.22 4.50 0.91
C THR A 44 -9.37 4.10 2.37
N TRP A 45 -9.48 2.81 2.67
CA TRP A 45 -9.53 2.30 4.05
C TRP A 45 -8.26 2.67 4.81
N HIS A 46 -7.08 2.41 4.24
CA HIS A 46 -5.80 2.79 4.84
C HIS A 46 -5.68 4.31 5.02
N ARG A 47 -6.14 5.10 4.05
CA ARG A 47 -6.11 6.57 4.14
C ARG A 47 -6.91 7.09 5.34
N LYS A 48 -8.06 6.47 5.63
CA LYS A 48 -8.89 6.81 6.78
C LYS A 48 -8.25 6.36 8.09
N ALA A 49 -7.59 5.21 8.09
CA ALA A 49 -7.02 4.61 9.29
C ALA A 49 -5.66 5.22 9.69
N ILE A 50 -4.86 5.69 8.73
CA ILE A 50 -3.50 6.22 8.95
C ILE A 50 -3.51 7.75 8.89
N PRO A 51 -3.29 8.44 10.03
CA PRO A 51 -3.29 9.90 10.08
C PRO A 51 -2.26 10.53 9.14
N GLY A 52 -2.67 11.57 8.42
CA GLY A 52 -1.76 12.33 7.54
C GLY A 52 -1.24 11.56 6.31
N SER A 53 -1.72 10.34 6.07
CA SER A 53 -1.39 9.57 4.87
C SER A 53 -1.89 10.26 3.59
N ARG A 54 -1.17 10.05 2.49
CA ARG A 54 -1.53 10.60 1.17
C ARG A 54 -1.69 9.47 0.18
N MET A 55 -2.80 9.47 -0.55
CA MET A 55 -3.13 8.42 -1.50
C MET A 55 -2.80 8.86 -2.93
N GLU A 56 -2.14 7.99 -3.68
CA GLU A 56 -1.77 8.16 -5.08
C GLU A 56 -2.17 6.91 -5.86
N MET A 57 -2.98 7.07 -6.90
CA MET A 57 -3.44 5.97 -7.74
C MET A 57 -2.76 6.02 -9.10
N VAL A 58 -2.01 4.98 -9.44
CA VAL A 58 -1.25 4.89 -10.69
C VAL A 58 -2.17 4.40 -11.81
N PRO A 59 -2.41 5.22 -12.86
CA PRO A 59 -3.29 4.83 -13.95
C PRO A 59 -2.81 3.58 -14.67
N ARG A 60 -3.77 2.72 -15.07
CA ARG A 60 -3.53 1.47 -15.82
C ARG A 60 -2.65 0.42 -15.12
N ALA A 61 -2.11 0.70 -13.95
CA ALA A 61 -1.32 -0.25 -13.18
C ALA A 61 -2.22 -1.24 -12.44
N GLY A 62 -1.87 -2.52 -12.50
CA GLY A 62 -2.48 -3.59 -11.70
C GLY A 62 -1.75 -3.81 -10.38
N HIS A 63 -1.84 -5.03 -9.84
CA HIS A 63 -1.34 -5.39 -8.51
C HIS A 63 0.16 -5.11 -8.28
N LEU A 64 1.00 -5.33 -9.29
CA LEU A 64 2.45 -5.05 -9.21
C LEU A 64 2.78 -3.57 -9.47
N VAL A 65 2.02 -2.64 -8.87
CA VAL A 65 2.17 -1.18 -9.03
C VAL A 65 3.55 -0.65 -8.61
N ILE A 66 4.28 -1.39 -7.77
CA ILE A 66 5.64 -1.03 -7.36
C ILE A 66 6.61 -0.87 -8.54
N VAL A 67 6.44 -1.65 -9.63
CA VAL A 67 7.33 -1.61 -10.80
C VAL A 67 7.27 -0.27 -11.53
N PRO A 68 6.08 0.23 -11.95
CA PRO A 68 5.97 1.57 -12.53
C PRO A 68 6.18 2.68 -11.50
N ALA A 69 5.84 2.47 -10.23
CA ALA A 69 5.94 3.49 -9.18
C ALA A 69 7.34 3.59 -8.51
N ARG A 70 8.32 2.77 -8.91
CA ARG A 70 9.63 2.69 -8.24
C ARG A 70 10.32 4.04 -8.02
N GLY A 71 10.28 4.92 -9.00
CA GLY A 71 10.91 6.25 -8.90
C GLY A 71 10.24 7.10 -7.82
N ARG A 72 8.90 7.08 -7.77
CA ARG A 72 8.10 7.78 -6.76
C ARG A 72 8.36 7.26 -5.35
N VAL A 73 8.51 5.94 -5.20
CA VAL A 73 8.85 5.28 -3.92
C VAL A 73 10.26 5.67 -3.47
N LEU A 74 11.24 5.58 -4.36
CA LEU A 74 12.63 5.93 -4.03
C LEU A 74 12.78 7.41 -3.69
N SER A 75 12.06 8.31 -4.38
CA SER A 75 12.04 9.74 -4.03
C SER A 75 11.46 10.00 -2.63
N HIS A 76 10.59 9.13 -2.12
CA HIS A 76 10.07 9.24 -0.75
C HIS A 76 11.06 8.72 0.29
N LEU A 77 11.64 7.53 0.04
CA LEU A 77 12.51 6.85 0.99
C LEU A 77 13.92 7.46 1.05
N ALA A 78 14.43 7.90 -0.10
CA ALA A 78 15.80 8.34 -0.28
C ALA A 78 15.87 9.62 -1.14
N PRO A 79 15.23 10.73 -0.72
CA PRO A 79 15.11 11.96 -1.51
C PRO A 79 16.46 12.60 -1.86
N ARG A 80 17.54 12.23 -1.16
CA ARG A 80 18.92 12.74 -1.39
C ARG A 80 19.83 11.76 -2.11
N THR A 81 19.33 10.58 -2.47
CA THR A 81 20.10 9.49 -3.08
C THR A 81 19.78 9.34 -4.57
N ALA A 82 18.72 9.98 -5.07
CA ALA A 82 18.52 10.18 -6.50
C ALA A 82 19.58 11.18 -7.03
N ARG A 83 20.76 10.67 -7.39
CA ARG A 83 21.85 11.43 -7.99
C ARG A 83 22.04 10.98 -9.44
N ARG A 84 21.71 11.91 -10.35
CA ARG A 84 21.96 11.99 -11.80
C ARG A 84 21.41 10.87 -12.69
#